data_AF-A0A356BYG6-F1
#
_entry.id   AF-A0A356BYG6-F1
#
_cell.length_a   1.000
_cell.length_b   1.000
_cell.length_c   1.000
_cell.angle_alpha   90.00
_cell.angle_beta   90.00
_cell.angle_gamma   90.00
#
_symmetry.space_group_name_H-M   'P 1'
#
loop_
_entity.id
_entity.type
_entity.pdbx_description
1 polymer ?
#
loop_
_entity_poly.entity_id
_entity_poly.type
_entity_poly.pdbx_seq_one_letter_code
_entity_poly.pdbx_strand_id
1 'polypeptide(L)'
;LRTIPHELREAARVDGGSEFQIYRYVDLPLLKPITASAIVILGHIALKIFDLIFAIAGPDHYPTSMPAITMFLKTFRGNELAVGSGIGVILFLIVSLLIVPYLVVSFREE
;
A
#
# COMPACT_ATOMS: atom_id res chain seq x y z
N LEU A 1 6.65 -7.37 15.73
CA LEU A 1 7.57 -7.11 16.87
C LEU A 1 7.99 -8.37 17.63
N ARG A 2 7.15 -9.42 17.74
CA ARG A 2 7.55 -10.70 18.36
C ARG A 2 8.57 -11.53 17.55
N THR A 3 8.81 -11.14 16.29
CA THR A 3 9.71 -11.84 15.36
C THR A 3 11.18 -11.43 15.52
N ILE A 4 11.48 -10.34 16.22
CA ILE A 4 12.86 -9.89 16.43
C ILE A 4 13.41 -10.66 17.65
N PRO A 5 14.47 -11.48 17.48
CA PRO A 5 15.11 -12.16 18.61
C PRO A 5 15.60 -11.14 19.64
N HIS A 6 15.20 -11.30 20.90
CA HIS A 6 15.66 -10.41 21.98
C HIS A 6 17.19 -10.41 22.10
N GLU A 7 17.82 -11.53 21.79
CA GLU A 7 19.26 -11.73 21.78
C GLU A 7 20.01 -10.73 20.88
N LEU A 8 19.46 -10.39 19.70
CA LEU A 8 20.09 -9.42 18.78
C LEU A 8 20.05 -7.99 19.35
N ARG A 9 18.98 -7.64 20.06
CA ARG A 9 18.86 -6.33 20.73
C ARG A 9 19.75 -6.25 21.96
N GLU A 10 19.90 -7.34 22.70
CA GLU A 10 20.80 -7.43 23.85
C GLU A 10 22.27 -7.36 23.41
N ALA A 11 22.66 -8.09 22.36
CA ALA A 11 23.99 -8.00 21.78
C ALA A 11 24.34 -6.57 21.35
N ALA A 12 23.44 -5.89 20.62
CA ALA A 12 23.64 -4.51 20.21
C ALA A 12 23.74 -3.52 21.40
N ARG A 13 23.12 -3.83 22.54
CA ARG A 13 23.23 -3.04 23.78
C ARG A 13 24.56 -3.29 24.49
N VAL A 14 25.04 -4.54 24.50
CA VAL A 14 26.37 -4.91 25.02
C VAL A 14 27.49 -4.24 24.20
N ASP A 15 27.30 -4.11 22.89
CA ASP A 15 28.20 -3.39 21.97
C ASP A 15 28.13 -1.85 22.10
N GLY A 16 27.37 -1.33 23.07
CA GLY A 16 27.29 0.11 23.36
C GLY A 16 26.32 0.90 22.48
N GLY A 17 25.43 0.22 21.74
CA GLY A 17 24.40 0.86 20.94
C GLY A 17 23.36 1.59 21.79
N SER A 18 23.10 2.87 21.51
CA SER A 18 21.96 3.61 22.05
C SER A 18 20.62 3.07 21.51
N GLU A 19 19.51 3.27 22.22
CA GLU A 19 18.19 2.77 21.82
C GLU A 19 17.77 3.22 20.40
N PHE A 20 18.15 4.44 19.98
CA PHE A 20 17.90 4.91 18.61
C PHE A 20 18.75 4.18 17.57
N GLN A 21 20.00 3.85 17.88
CA GLN A 21 20.86 3.05 17.00
C GLN A 21 20.32 1.62 16.88
N ILE A 22 19.90 1.01 17.99
CA ILE A 22 19.29 -0.33 17.98
C ILE A 22 18.03 -0.32 17.10
N TYR A 23 17.15 0.66 17.26
CA TYR A 23 15.95 0.78 16.41
C TYR A 23 16.29 0.92 14.92
N ARG A 24 17.23 1.81 14.58
CA ARG A 24 17.56 2.12 13.18
C ARG A 24 18.37 1.02 12.47
N TYR A 25 19.28 0.36 13.18
CA TYR A 25 20.24 -0.57 12.61
C TYR A 25 19.93 -2.05 12.88
N VAL A 26 19.10 -2.36 13.89
CA VAL A 26 18.69 -3.74 14.21
C VAL A 26 17.22 -3.93 13.84
N ASP A 27 16.32 -3.17 14.47
CA ASP A 27 14.89 -3.43 14.33
C ASP A 27 14.35 -3.11 12.92
N LEU A 28 14.67 -1.94 12.36
CA LEU A 28 14.19 -1.54 11.03
C LEU A 28 14.68 -2.46 9.90
N PRO A 29 15.98 -2.83 9.81
CA PRO A 29 16.46 -3.74 8.78
C PRO A 29 15.86 -5.15 8.88
N LEU A 30 15.68 -5.68 10.09
CA LEU A 30 15.04 -6.98 10.32
C LEU A 30 13.57 -6.97 9.90
N LEU A 31 12.88 -5.85 10.04
CA LEU A 31 11.49 -5.70 9.62
C LEU A 31 11.32 -5.35 8.14
N LYS A 32 12.40 -5.00 7.43
CA LYS A 32 12.37 -4.56 6.02
C LYS A 32 11.47 -5.40 5.09
N PRO A 33 11.53 -6.76 5.06
CA PRO A 33 10.65 -7.55 4.18
C PRO A 33 9.17 -7.40 4.54
N ILE A 34 8.86 -7.36 5.84
CA ILE A 34 7.48 -7.18 6.33
C ILE A 34 6.99 -5.75 6.04
N THR A 35 7.83 -4.74 6.26
CA THR A 35 7.48 -3.35 5.99
C THR A 35 7.30 -3.08 4.50
N ALA A 36 8.15 -3.64 3.63
CA ALA A 36 8.00 -3.55 2.19
C ALA A 36 6.65 -4.13 1.72
N SER A 37 6.30 -5.29 2.26
CA SER A 37 5.01 -5.95 2.05
C SER A 37 3.84 -5.06 2.46
N ALA A 38 3.89 -4.50 3.66
CA ALA A 38 2.87 -3.59 4.16
C ALA A 38 2.72 -2.36 3.25
N ILE A 39 3.82 -1.72 2.84
CA ILE A 39 3.77 -0.54 1.97
C ILE A 39 3.06 -0.85 0.65
N VAL A 40 3.36 -1.98 0.03
CA VAL A 40 2.72 -2.39 -1.23
C VAL A 40 1.22 -2.62 -1.06
N ILE A 41 0.84 -3.35 0.00
CA ILE A 41 -0.57 -3.66 0.29
C ILE A 41 -1.35 -2.38 0.62
N LEU A 42 -0.80 -1.51 1.49
CA LEU A 42 -1.44 -0.24 1.83
C LEU A 42 -1.54 0.68 0.60
N GLY A 43 -0.50 0.75 -0.24
CA GLY A 43 -0.51 1.51 -1.48
C GLY A 43 -1.60 1.03 -2.44
N HIS A 44 -1.76 -0.28 -2.59
CA HIS A 44 -2.84 -0.89 -3.37
C HIS A 44 -4.23 -0.47 -2.88
N ILE A 45 -4.46 -0.53 -1.57
CA ILE A 45 -5.75 -0.16 -0.98
C ILE A 45 -6.03 1.33 -1.19
N ALA A 46 -5.03 2.18 -0.95
CA ALA A 46 -5.15 3.63 -1.09
C ALA A 46 -5.59 4.06 -2.52
N LEU A 47 -5.08 3.39 -3.56
CA LEU A 47 -5.44 3.68 -4.96
C LEU A 47 -6.92 3.38 -5.29
N LYS A 48 -7.60 2.57 -4.47
CA LYS A 48 -8.98 2.13 -4.68
C LYS A 48 -9.96 2.60 -3.61
N ILE A 49 -9.55 3.52 -2.72
CA ILE A 49 -10.31 3.94 -1.53
C ILE A 49 -11.52 4.86 -1.86
N PHE A 50 -12.26 4.50 -2.91
CA PHE A 50 -13.36 5.27 -3.46
C PHE A 50 -14.48 5.45 -2.44
N ASP A 51 -14.76 4.42 -1.65
CA ASP A 51 -15.81 4.34 -0.65
C ASP A 51 -15.63 5.39 0.44
N LEU A 52 -14.42 5.49 1.01
CA LEU A 52 -14.10 6.43 2.06
C LEU A 52 -14.20 7.88 1.57
N ILE A 53 -13.60 8.18 0.41
CA ILE A 53 -13.60 9.54 -0.13
C ILE A 53 -15.01 9.95 -0.54
N PHE A 54 -15.76 9.05 -1.18
CA PHE A 54 -17.14 9.31 -1.57
C PHE A 54 -18.04 9.56 -0.35
N ALA A 55 -17.82 8.83 0.76
CA ALA A 55 -18.58 9.02 1.99
C ALA A 55 -18.27 10.34 2.71
N ILE A 56 -17.00 10.78 2.74
CA ILE A 56 -16.57 11.95 3.51
C ILE A 56 -16.62 13.25 2.70
N ALA A 57 -16.02 13.25 1.51
CA ALA A 57 -15.89 14.45 0.67
C ALA A 57 -17.03 14.59 -0.34
N GLY A 58 -17.75 13.50 -0.59
CA GLY A 58 -18.78 13.43 -1.61
C GLY A 58 -18.22 13.25 -3.03
N PRO A 59 -19.13 13.10 -4.01
CA PRO A 59 -18.81 12.80 -5.41
C PRO A 59 -18.05 13.92 -6.13
N ASP A 60 -18.30 15.18 -5.78
CA ASP A 60 -17.95 16.33 -6.62
C ASP A 60 -16.80 17.18 -6.03
N HIS A 61 -16.08 16.63 -5.04
CA HIS A 61 -14.87 17.26 -4.49
C HIS A 61 -13.65 16.99 -5.38
N TYR A 62 -13.33 17.94 -6.26
CA TYR A 62 -12.18 17.87 -7.17
C TYR A 62 -10.82 17.63 -6.47
N PRO A 63 -10.51 18.26 -5.32
CA PRO A 63 -9.22 18.06 -4.63
C PRO A 63 -8.96 16.63 -4.16
N THR A 64 -10.01 15.83 -3.95
CA THR A 64 -9.93 14.44 -3.50
C THR A 64 -10.30 13.45 -4.60
N SER A 65 -10.38 13.90 -5.86
CA SER A 65 -10.78 13.04 -6.97
C SER A 65 -9.76 11.92 -7.21
N MET A 66 -10.25 10.69 -7.26
CA MET A 66 -9.47 9.48 -7.53
C MET A 66 -10.02 8.79 -8.79
N PRO A 67 -9.21 8.02 -9.54
CA PRO A 67 -9.66 7.35 -10.75
C PRO A 67 -10.91 6.47 -10.55
N ALA A 68 -11.02 5.82 -9.39
CA ALA A 68 -12.18 5.03 -9.01
C ALA A 68 -13.46 5.86 -8.84
N ILE A 69 -13.35 7.11 -8.36
CA ILE A 69 -14.48 8.04 -8.28
C ILE A 69 -14.92 8.44 -9.68
N THR A 70 -13.98 8.80 -10.55
CA THR A 70 -14.29 9.15 -11.96
C THR A 70 -14.96 7.99 -12.68
N MET A 71 -14.47 6.75 -12.48
CA MET A 71 -15.10 5.53 -13.00
C MET A 71 -16.56 5.43 -12.56
N PHE A 72 -16.81 5.58 -11.26
CA PHE A 72 -18.15 5.49 -10.68
C PHE A 72 -19.09 6.57 -11.24
N LEU A 73 -18.64 7.83 -11.25
CA LEU A 73 -19.45 8.95 -11.74
C LEU A 73 -19.79 8.79 -13.23
N LYS A 74 -18.82 8.41 -14.07
CA LYS A 74 -19.06 8.18 -15.50
C LYS A 74 -19.99 7.01 -15.76
N THR A 75 -19.84 5.91 -15.01
CA THR A 75 -20.68 4.71 -15.14
C THR A 75 -22.12 4.98 -14.70
N PHE A 76 -22.32 5.46 -13.47
CA PHE A 76 -23.63 5.45 -12.83
C PHE A 76 -24.35 6.79 -12.87
N ARG A 77 -23.64 7.93 -12.88
CA ARG A 77 -24.27 9.25 -13.02
C ARG A 77 -24.33 9.73 -14.46
N GLY A 78 -23.26 9.47 -15.22
CA GLY A 78 -23.15 9.86 -16.63
C GLY A 78 -23.84 8.88 -17.60
N ASN A 79 -24.21 7.68 -17.15
CA ASN A 79 -24.69 6.59 -18.01
C ASN A 79 -23.71 6.21 -19.14
N GLU A 80 -22.43 6.53 -18.98
CA GLU A 80 -21.35 6.26 -19.93
C GLU A 80 -20.65 4.93 -19.58
N LEU A 81 -21.39 3.81 -19.65
CA LEU A 81 -20.89 2.50 -19.23
C LEU A 81 -19.59 2.09 -19.93
N ALA A 82 -19.45 2.39 -21.23
CA ALA A 82 -18.24 2.07 -21.99
C ALA A 82 -17.01 2.84 -21.48
N VAL A 83 -17.17 4.13 -21.16
CA VAL A 83 -16.11 4.98 -20.61
C VAL A 83 -15.74 4.52 -19.21
N GLY A 84 -16.74 4.27 -18.37
CA GLY A 84 -16.53 3.74 -17.02
C GLY A 84 -15.79 2.41 -17.02
N SER A 85 -16.18 1.49 -17.90
CA SER A 85 -15.50 0.20 -18.07
C SER A 85 -14.04 0.37 -18.53
N GLY A 86 -13.77 1.29 -19.46
CA GLY A 86 -12.41 1.61 -19.89
C GLY A 86 -11.52 2.13 -18.76
N ILE A 87 -12.05 3.04 -17.93
CA ILE A 87 -11.34 3.53 -16.74
C ILE A 87 -11.08 2.37 -15.76
N GLY A 88 -12.05 1.48 -15.56
CA GLY A 88 -11.90 0.30 -14.69
C GLY A 88 -10.80 -0.65 -15.15
N VAL A 89 -10.71 -0.92 -16.46
CA VAL A 89 -9.63 -1.74 -17.04
C VAL A 89 -8.27 -1.09 -16.87
N ILE A 90 -8.15 0.23 -17.12
CA ILE A 90 -6.88 0.95 -16.92
C ILE A 90 -6.46 0.89 -15.44
N LEU A 91 -7.39 1.12 -14.51
CA LEU A 91 -7.13 1.02 -13.07
C LEU A 91 -6.69 -0.39 -12.66
N PHE A 92 -7.33 -1.42 -13.22
CA PHE A 92 -6.94 -2.82 -13.02
C PHE A 92 -5.51 -3.09 -13.50
N LEU A 93 -5.12 -2.59 -14.67
CA LEU A 93 -3.77 -2.77 -15.21
C LEU A 93 -2.72 -2.06 -14.34
N ILE A 94 -2.98 -0.82 -13.92
CA ILE A 94 -2.06 -0.05 -13.06
C ILE A 94 -1.83 -0.80 -11.73
N VAL A 95 -2.91 -1.25 -11.10
CA VAL A 95 -2.83 -1.94 -9.82
C VAL A 95 -2.17 -3.32 -9.96
N SER A 96 -2.49 -4.05 -11.03
CA SER A 96 -1.85 -5.33 -11.35
C SER A 96 -0.35 -5.16 -11.59
N LEU A 97 0.07 -4.09 -12.26
CA LEU A 97 1.48 -3.79 -12.49
C LEU A 97 2.25 -3.56 -11.17
N LEU A 98 1.58 -3.09 -10.12
CA LEU A 98 2.19 -2.88 -8.80
C LEU A 98 2.20 -4.18 -7.97
N ILE A 99 1.08 -4.90 -7.94
CA ILE A 99 0.90 -6.10 -7.11
C ILE A 99 1.64 -7.31 -7.68
N VAL A 100 1.59 -7.55 -8.99
CA VAL A 100 2.11 -8.78 -9.61
C VAL A 100 3.63 -8.91 -9.41
N PRO A 101 4.47 -7.89 -9.67
CA PRO A 101 5.90 -7.99 -9.41
C PRO A 101 6.22 -8.23 -7.94
N TYR A 102 5.49 -7.58 -7.02
CA TYR A 102 5.65 -7.79 -5.59
C TYR A 102 5.33 -9.23 -5.19
N LEU A 103 4.21 -9.80 -5.67
CA LEU A 103 3.86 -11.19 -5.42
C LEU A 103 4.93 -12.15 -5.98
N VAL A 104 5.41 -11.91 -7.20
CA VAL A 104 6.45 -12.76 -7.84
C VAL A 104 7.76 -12.74 -7.06
N VAL A 105 8.17 -11.59 -6.52
CA VAL A 105 9.37 -11.49 -5.68
C VAL A 105 9.13 -12.16 -4.33
N SER A 106 7.99 -11.89 -3.67
CA SER A 106 7.65 -12.48 -2.37
C SER A 106 7.58 -14.01 -2.42
N PHE A 107 6.98 -14.59 -3.46
CA PHE A 107 6.91 -16.06 -3.65
C PHE A 107 8.24 -16.70 -4.06
N ARG A 108 9.24 -15.90 -4.47
CA ARG A 108 10.60 -16.39 -4.74
C ARG A 108 11.48 -16.40 -3.50
N GLU A 109 11.13 -15.62 -2.48
CA GLU A 109 11.83 -15.56 -1.20
C GLU A 109 11.32 -16.62 -0.20
N GLU A 110 10.18 -17.27 -0.50
CA GLU A 110 9.66 -18.48 0.15
C GLU A 110 10.15 -19.77 -0.54
#